data_AF-Q0AHL1-F1
#
_entry.id   AF-Q0AHL1-F1
#
_cell.length_a   1.000
_cell.length_b   1.000
_cell.length_c   1.000
_cell.angle_alpha   90.00
_cell.angle_beta   90.00
_cell.angle_gamma   90.00
#
_symmetry.space_group_name_H-M   'P 1'
#
loop_
_entity.id
_entity.type
_entity.pdbx_description
1 polymer ?
#
loop_
_entity_poly.entity_id
_entity_poly.type
_entity_poly.pdbx_seq_one_letter_code
_entity_poly.pdbx_strand_id
1 'polypeptide(L)'
;MLYKAKITAVLFAFFSSILGTYIFFDWHSDNKKLLDFARTIVHGNSVTGYDIEQLNDLIYHTGSFAKNNDYFLLPSLGPTPIQILQKGGDCSDKSRLLAAILDEMKISATLVMLAPCDGCPFGHTVVEAQAADGAIAVDPVYNISFPSSNGHYYGIKDLRDNSSILQARLDELILKRGSRDKVAFYRGGADGIHYSYPVTINWEKNFLTRSIGKFLMWYTDDASLVYRPRWLEDPKLLMSGVLGVISIFSFLVFLVTILLPHPKVITNR
;
A
#
# COMPACT_ATOMS: atom_id res chain seq x y z
N MET A 1 -40.74 -20.57 1.05
CA MET A 1 -39.30 -20.34 0.75
C MET A 1 -38.92 -18.86 0.80
N LEU A 2 -39.71 -17.95 0.21
CA LEU A 2 -39.40 -16.50 0.15
C LEU A 2 -39.16 -15.84 1.52
N TYR A 3 -39.96 -16.16 2.54
CA TYR A 3 -39.81 -15.59 3.89
C TYR A 3 -38.46 -15.94 4.54
N LYS A 4 -37.97 -17.18 4.37
CA LYS A 4 -36.65 -17.59 4.87
C LYS A 4 -35.54 -16.80 4.19
N ALA A 5 -35.61 -16.63 2.88
CA ALA A 5 -34.64 -15.83 2.12
C ALA A 5 -34.60 -14.36 2.58
N LYS A 6 -35.77 -13.76 2.88
CA LYS A 6 -35.86 -12.40 3.43
C LYS A 6 -35.14 -12.27 4.78
N ILE A 7 -35.42 -13.19 5.72
CA ILE A 7 -34.76 -13.20 7.03
C ILE A 7 -33.25 -13.38 6.87
N THR A 8 -32.82 -14.33 6.03
CA THR A 8 -31.39 -14.56 5.78
C THR A 8 -30.70 -13.31 5.24
N ALA A 9 -31.31 -12.60 4.29
CA ALA A 9 -30.75 -11.36 3.73
C ALA A 9 -30.62 -10.25 4.79
N VAL A 10 -31.63 -10.07 5.64
CA VAL A 10 -31.58 -9.06 6.73
C VAL A 10 -30.51 -9.40 7.75
N LEU A 11 -30.45 -10.66 8.20
CA LEU A 11 -29.43 -11.09 9.15
C LEU A 11 -28.04 -10.91 8.57
N PHE A 12 -27.83 -11.28 7.30
CA PHE A 12 -26.54 -11.11 6.64
C PHE A 12 -26.15 -9.64 6.49
N ALA A 13 -27.09 -8.75 6.11
CA ALA A 13 -26.87 -7.31 6.08
C ALA A 13 -26.47 -6.77 7.47
N PHE A 14 -27.21 -7.17 8.50
CA PHE A 14 -26.96 -6.74 9.88
C PHE A 14 -25.59 -7.18 10.38
N PHE A 15 -25.26 -8.47 10.26
CA PHE A 15 -23.97 -9.01 10.74
C PHE A 15 -22.78 -8.45 9.95
N SER A 16 -22.88 -8.35 8.62
CA SER A 16 -21.83 -7.74 7.80
C SER A 16 -21.63 -6.26 8.13
N SER A 17 -22.71 -5.51 8.41
CA SER A 17 -22.63 -4.12 8.83
C SER A 17 -21.94 -3.95 10.18
N ILE A 18 -22.28 -4.77 11.18
CA ILE A 18 -21.66 -4.72 12.51
C ILE A 18 -20.18 -5.07 12.40
N LEU A 19 -19.84 -6.17 11.73
CA LEU A 19 -18.46 -6.60 11.57
C LEU A 19 -17.63 -5.59 10.78
N GLY A 20 -18.17 -5.06 9.68
CA GLY A 20 -17.50 -4.04 8.87
C GLY A 20 -17.22 -2.76 9.66
N THR A 21 -18.21 -2.29 10.42
CA THR A 21 -18.07 -1.14 11.33
C THR A 21 -17.01 -1.39 12.40
N TYR A 22 -17.02 -2.56 13.03
CA TYR A 22 -16.02 -2.93 14.04
C TYR A 22 -14.59 -2.92 13.45
N ILE A 23 -14.38 -3.57 12.30
CA ILE A 23 -13.07 -3.60 11.63
C ILE A 23 -12.63 -2.19 11.24
N PHE A 24 -13.55 -1.33 10.80
CA PHE A 24 -13.23 0.07 10.47
C PHE A 24 -12.78 0.87 11.69
N PHE A 25 -13.44 0.73 12.84
CA PHE A 25 -13.00 1.39 14.07
C PHE A 25 -11.66 0.86 14.59
N ASP A 26 -11.44 -0.44 14.49
CA ASP A 26 -10.18 -1.10 14.84
C ASP A 26 -9.03 -0.63 13.93
N TRP A 27 -9.28 -0.51 12.61
CA TRP A 27 -8.38 0.11 11.65
C TRP A 27 -8.03 1.55 12.02
N HIS A 28 -9.04 2.36 12.36
CA HIS A 28 -8.82 3.75 12.76
C HIS A 28 -7.99 3.86 14.06
N SER A 29 -8.22 2.96 15.02
CA SER A 29 -7.43 2.88 16.25
C SER A 29 -5.97 2.57 15.98
N ASP A 30 -5.68 1.63 15.09
CA ASP A 30 -4.31 1.29 14.71
C ASP A 30 -3.62 2.42 13.96
N ASN A 31 -4.32 3.07 13.05
CA ASN A 31 -3.80 4.22 12.31
C ASN A 31 -3.46 5.40 13.20
N LYS A 32 -4.24 5.63 14.26
CA LYS A 32 -3.88 6.61 15.28
C LYS A 32 -2.52 6.29 15.91
N LYS A 33 -2.23 5.01 16.21
CA LYS A 33 -0.93 4.59 16.74
C LYS A 33 0.20 4.80 15.71
N LEU A 34 -0.05 4.57 14.43
CA LEU A 34 0.91 4.84 13.35
C LEU A 34 1.23 6.34 13.26
N LEU A 35 0.20 7.19 13.34
CA LEU A 35 0.37 8.64 13.35
C LEU A 35 1.12 9.13 14.60
N ASP A 36 0.77 8.61 15.77
CA ASP A 36 1.45 8.92 17.02
C ASP A 36 2.93 8.49 16.96
N PHE A 37 3.23 7.33 16.36
CA PHE A 37 4.59 6.88 16.08
C PHE A 37 5.35 7.85 15.17
N ALA A 38 4.74 8.31 14.07
CA ALA A 38 5.40 9.23 13.13
C ALA A 38 5.69 10.61 13.75
N ARG A 39 4.78 11.09 14.61
CA ARG A 39 4.90 12.38 15.32
C ARG A 39 6.02 12.42 16.36
N THR A 40 6.68 11.31 16.64
CA THR A 40 7.90 11.28 17.45
C THR A 40 9.08 11.96 16.76
N ILE A 41 9.05 12.04 15.42
CA ILE A 41 10.11 12.65 14.60
C ILE A 41 9.58 13.84 13.81
N VAL A 42 8.41 13.70 13.17
CA VAL A 42 7.90 14.73 12.28
C VAL A 42 7.00 15.69 13.06
N HIS A 43 7.45 16.94 13.16
CA HIS A 43 6.73 18.00 13.85
C HIS A 43 6.25 19.05 12.86
N GLY A 44 4.94 19.18 12.72
CA GLY A 44 4.32 20.22 11.88
C GLY A 44 3.42 19.66 10.78
N ASN A 45 2.91 20.58 9.96
CA ASN A 45 1.94 20.27 8.91
C ASN A 45 2.55 20.20 7.50
N SER A 46 3.78 20.69 7.33
CA SER A 46 4.50 20.70 6.05
C SER A 46 5.67 19.74 6.14
N VAL A 47 5.50 18.55 5.57
CA VAL A 47 6.47 17.46 5.68
C VAL A 47 7.40 17.48 4.47
N THR A 48 8.69 17.60 4.74
CA THR A 48 9.77 17.70 3.74
C THR A 48 10.36 16.33 3.42
N GLY A 49 11.17 16.23 2.36
CA GLY A 49 11.91 15.01 2.04
C GLY A 49 12.85 14.58 3.18
N TYR A 50 13.41 15.54 3.93
CA TYR A 50 14.22 15.25 5.11
C TYR A 50 13.41 14.58 6.22
N ASP A 51 12.20 15.05 6.49
CA ASP A 51 11.31 14.43 7.48
C ASP A 51 10.97 12.98 7.09
N ILE A 52 10.74 12.72 5.80
CA ILE A 52 10.48 11.38 5.27
C ILE A 52 11.72 10.48 5.35
N GLU A 53 12.92 11.03 5.11
CA GLU A 53 14.18 10.31 5.33
C GLU A 53 14.37 9.92 6.80
N GLN A 54 14.09 10.83 7.74
CA GLN A 54 14.17 10.51 9.18
C GLN A 54 13.15 9.44 9.58
N LEU A 55 11.94 9.51 9.02
CA LEU A 55 10.92 8.48 9.25
C LEU A 55 11.34 7.12 8.63
N ASN A 56 11.98 7.13 7.47
CA ASN A 56 12.54 5.93 6.84
C ASN A 56 13.62 5.29 7.71
N ASP A 57 14.52 6.09 8.28
CA ASP A 57 15.54 5.64 9.23
C ASP A 57 14.92 5.02 10.48
N LEU A 58 13.88 5.65 11.04
CA LEU A 58 13.16 5.10 12.19
C LEU A 58 12.54 3.74 11.85
N ILE A 59 11.87 3.61 10.70
CA ILE A 59 11.24 2.36 10.25
C ILE A 59 12.28 1.28 9.98
N TYR A 60 13.45 1.62 9.43
CA TYR A 60 14.54 0.66 9.23
C TYR A 60 14.88 -0.08 10.52
N HIS A 61 14.94 0.65 11.65
CA HIS A 61 15.27 0.12 12.98
C HIS A 61 14.10 -0.58 13.71
N THR A 62 12.90 -0.64 13.12
CA THR A 62 11.75 -1.34 13.73
C THR A 62 11.71 -2.82 13.35
N GLY A 63 11.58 -3.69 14.37
CA GLY A 63 11.35 -5.13 14.17
C GLY A 63 12.43 -5.85 13.35
N SER A 64 12.06 -6.99 12.75
CA SER A 64 12.95 -7.81 11.93
C SER A 64 12.89 -7.45 10.43
N PHE A 65 13.83 -7.99 9.64
CA PHE A 65 13.81 -7.93 8.17
C PHE A 65 13.33 -9.24 7.52
N ALA A 66 12.93 -10.22 8.32
CA ALA A 66 12.36 -11.47 7.81
C ALA A 66 10.92 -11.21 7.39
N LYS A 67 10.45 -11.96 6.38
CA LYS A 67 9.05 -11.89 5.96
C LYS A 67 8.11 -12.08 7.15
N ASN A 68 7.17 -11.17 7.32
CA ASN A 68 6.19 -11.27 8.38
C ASN A 68 5.06 -12.23 7.96
N ASN A 69 4.98 -13.38 8.64
CA ASN A 69 3.99 -14.41 8.35
C ASN A 69 2.69 -14.25 9.15
N ASP A 70 2.55 -13.18 9.95
CA ASP A 70 1.26 -12.82 10.52
C ASP A 70 0.28 -12.40 9.42
N TYR A 71 -1.00 -12.45 9.73
CA TYR A 71 -2.03 -12.01 8.82
C TYR A 71 -3.27 -11.50 9.54
N PHE A 72 -4.03 -10.65 8.84
CA PHE A 72 -5.35 -10.24 9.26
C PHE A 72 -6.41 -11.19 8.70
N LEU A 73 -7.07 -11.97 9.56
CA LEU A 73 -8.13 -12.95 9.25
C LEU A 73 -7.73 -14.12 8.34
N LEU A 74 -7.06 -13.86 7.21
CA LEU A 74 -6.70 -14.83 6.18
C LEU A 74 -5.24 -14.63 5.72
N PRO A 75 -4.45 -15.70 5.51
CA PRO A 75 -3.06 -15.59 5.05
C PRO A 75 -2.88 -14.78 3.76
N SER A 76 -3.87 -14.81 2.85
CA SER A 76 -3.84 -14.08 1.58
C SER A 76 -3.86 -12.55 1.72
N LEU A 77 -4.31 -12.03 2.87
CA LEU A 77 -4.35 -10.60 3.14
C LEU A 77 -3.02 -10.08 3.69
N GLY A 78 -2.17 -10.97 4.23
CA GLY A 78 -0.91 -10.58 4.86
C GLY A 78 -1.09 -9.74 6.12
N PRO A 79 0.01 -9.24 6.70
CA PRO A 79 -0.02 -8.50 7.95
C PRO A 79 -0.50 -7.06 7.75
N THR A 80 -1.12 -6.50 8.78
CA THR A 80 -1.51 -5.09 8.84
C THR A 80 -0.30 -4.20 9.14
N PRO A 81 -0.35 -2.90 8.81
CA PRO A 81 0.74 -1.98 9.14
C PRO A 81 1.14 -1.99 10.62
N ILE A 82 0.19 -2.10 11.56
CA ILE A 82 0.54 -2.16 13.00
C ILE A 82 1.29 -3.46 13.37
N GLN A 83 0.94 -4.59 12.73
CA GLN A 83 1.65 -5.86 12.93
C GLN A 83 3.08 -5.77 12.38
N ILE A 84 3.25 -5.09 11.24
CA ILE A 84 4.56 -4.82 10.65
C ILE A 84 5.37 -3.90 11.57
N LEU A 85 4.77 -2.86 12.15
CA LEU A 85 5.46 -1.99 13.10
C LEU A 85 5.99 -2.76 14.32
N GLN A 86 5.21 -3.73 14.80
CA GLN A 86 5.55 -4.52 15.99
C GLN A 86 6.60 -5.61 15.73
N LYS A 87 6.54 -6.29 14.58
CA LYS A 87 7.37 -7.48 14.30
C LYS A 87 8.40 -7.28 13.18
N GLY A 88 8.30 -6.18 12.46
CA GLY A 88 9.03 -5.93 11.22
C GLY A 88 8.43 -6.71 10.05
N GLY A 89 9.26 -6.94 9.04
CA GLY A 89 8.86 -7.55 7.78
C GLY A 89 9.92 -7.38 6.69
N ASP A 90 9.65 -7.97 5.52
CA ASP A 90 10.51 -7.82 4.34
C ASP A 90 10.35 -6.45 3.65
N CYS A 91 10.87 -6.30 2.43
CA CYS A 91 10.80 -5.05 1.66
C CYS A 91 9.39 -4.62 1.31
N SER A 92 8.49 -5.55 1.04
CA SER A 92 7.09 -5.23 0.80
C SER A 92 6.43 -4.80 2.10
N ASP A 93 6.71 -5.47 3.21
CA ASP A 93 6.09 -5.14 4.50
C ASP A 93 6.52 -3.77 5.01
N LYS A 94 7.82 -3.48 5.09
CA LYS A 94 8.31 -2.19 5.61
C LYS A 94 7.91 -1.03 4.71
N SER A 95 7.85 -1.22 3.40
CA SER A 95 7.33 -0.21 2.46
C SER A 95 5.83 0.04 2.67
N ARG A 96 5.03 -1.01 2.91
CA ARG A 96 3.60 -0.85 3.29
C ARG A 96 3.43 -0.09 4.59
N LEU A 97 4.26 -0.37 5.60
CA LEU A 97 4.24 0.37 6.86
C LEU A 97 4.53 1.86 6.64
N LEU A 98 5.60 2.19 5.92
CA LEU A 98 5.94 3.58 5.64
C LEU A 98 4.84 4.29 4.85
N ALA A 99 4.34 3.69 3.77
CA ALA A 99 3.26 4.28 2.98
C ALA A 99 1.98 4.50 3.81
N ALA A 100 1.64 3.56 4.71
CA ALA A 100 0.49 3.71 5.61
C ALA A 100 0.67 4.86 6.61
N ILE A 101 1.87 5.04 7.15
CA ILE A 101 2.19 6.17 8.04
C ILE A 101 2.08 7.50 7.28
N LEU A 102 2.65 7.58 6.08
CA LEU A 102 2.62 8.80 5.26
C LEU A 102 1.18 9.20 4.90
N ASP A 103 0.30 8.24 4.58
CA ASP A 103 -1.10 8.52 4.30
C ASP A 103 -1.87 9.05 5.54
N GLU A 104 -1.56 8.56 6.74
CA GLU A 104 -2.08 9.14 7.99
C GLU A 104 -1.66 10.59 8.19
N MET A 105 -0.46 10.94 7.72
CA MET A 105 0.05 12.31 7.70
C MET A 105 -0.46 13.14 6.51
N LYS A 106 -1.36 12.59 5.68
CA LYS A 106 -1.90 13.22 4.47
C LYS A 106 -0.84 13.51 3.39
N ILE A 107 0.22 12.72 3.38
CA ILE A 107 1.27 12.76 2.37
C ILE A 107 0.93 11.69 1.34
N SER A 108 0.82 12.08 0.07
CA SER A 108 0.57 11.12 -0.99
C SER A 108 1.79 10.21 -1.13
N ALA A 109 1.60 8.91 -0.93
CA ALA A 109 2.65 7.91 -1.05
C ALA A 109 2.16 6.68 -1.81
N THR A 110 3.07 5.98 -2.48
CA THR A 110 2.76 4.73 -3.17
C THR A 110 3.91 3.76 -3.09
N LEU A 111 3.59 2.47 -3.17
CA LEU A 111 4.59 1.41 -3.28
C LEU A 111 5.08 1.33 -4.71
N VAL A 112 6.39 1.16 -4.87
CA VAL A 112 7.01 0.96 -6.17
C VAL A 112 7.75 -0.36 -6.16
N MET A 113 7.33 -1.26 -7.05
CA MET A 113 7.95 -2.55 -7.25
C MET A 113 9.04 -2.41 -8.30
N LEU A 114 10.22 -2.96 -8.01
CA LEU A 114 11.41 -2.87 -8.83
C LEU A 114 11.72 -4.23 -9.46
N ALA A 115 12.03 -4.21 -10.75
CA ALA A 115 12.42 -5.39 -11.53
C ALA A 115 13.80 -5.16 -12.18
N PRO A 116 14.59 -6.23 -12.41
CA PRO A 116 15.87 -6.12 -13.09
C PRO A 116 15.75 -5.79 -14.58
N CYS A 117 14.61 -6.15 -15.18
CA CYS A 117 14.33 -5.96 -16.60
C CYS A 117 12.84 -5.73 -16.84
N ASP A 118 12.49 -5.24 -18.03
CA ASP A 118 11.09 -5.18 -18.45
C ASP A 118 10.49 -6.61 -18.53
N GLY A 119 9.34 -6.81 -17.90
CA GLY A 119 8.68 -8.11 -17.79
C GLY A 119 9.31 -9.11 -16.81
N CYS A 120 10.44 -8.79 -16.18
CA CYS A 120 11.04 -9.63 -15.13
C CYS A 120 10.15 -9.65 -13.86
N PRO A 121 10.20 -10.74 -13.06
CA PRO A 121 9.57 -10.75 -11.74
C PRO A 121 10.09 -9.63 -10.84
N PHE A 122 9.19 -8.98 -10.10
CA PHE A 122 9.55 -7.98 -9.11
C PHE A 122 10.34 -8.61 -7.96
N GLY A 123 11.52 -8.05 -7.68
CA GLY A 123 12.43 -8.56 -6.66
C GLY A 123 12.49 -7.69 -5.40
N HIS A 124 12.02 -6.45 -5.46
CA HIS A 124 12.11 -5.50 -4.37
C HIS A 124 10.96 -4.47 -4.40
N THR A 125 10.63 -3.90 -3.25
CA THR A 125 9.61 -2.87 -3.12
C THR A 125 10.14 -1.71 -2.30
N VAL A 126 9.93 -0.49 -2.79
CA VAL A 126 10.29 0.79 -2.17
C VAL A 126 9.08 1.70 -2.09
N VAL A 127 9.24 2.93 -1.59
CA VAL A 127 8.17 3.92 -1.50
C VAL A 127 8.54 5.18 -2.28
N GLU A 128 7.59 5.72 -3.03
CA GLU A 128 7.61 7.10 -3.52
C GLU A 128 6.61 7.93 -2.73
N ALA A 129 7.01 9.13 -2.31
CA ALA A 129 6.15 10.07 -1.61
C ALA A 129 6.25 11.48 -2.19
N GLN A 130 5.15 12.23 -2.12
CA GLN A 130 5.10 13.65 -2.51
C GLN A 130 5.27 14.52 -1.26
N ALA A 131 6.50 14.91 -0.96
CA ALA A 131 6.81 15.85 0.10
C ALA A 131 6.51 17.30 -0.34
N ALA A 132 6.56 18.23 0.61
CA ALA A 132 6.33 19.65 0.36
C ALA A 132 7.37 20.28 -0.60
N ASP A 133 8.59 19.73 -0.61
CA ASP A 133 9.75 20.17 -1.40
C ASP A 133 9.99 19.29 -2.65
N GLY A 134 9.10 18.35 -2.95
CA GLY A 134 9.16 17.52 -4.15
C GLY A 134 8.92 16.03 -3.89
N ALA A 135 9.04 15.24 -4.95
CA ALA A 135 8.98 13.78 -4.84
C ALA A 135 10.24 13.23 -4.16
N ILE A 136 10.08 12.17 -3.37
CA ILE A 136 11.19 11.44 -2.75
C ILE A 136 10.97 9.95 -2.89
N ALA A 137 12.00 9.24 -3.35
CA ALA A 137 12.08 7.80 -3.28
C ALA A 137 12.86 7.37 -2.03
N VAL A 138 12.34 6.37 -1.30
CA VAL A 138 12.98 5.82 -0.11
C VAL A 138 12.86 4.29 -0.05
N ASP A 139 13.92 3.66 0.45
CA ASP A 139 14.03 2.22 0.69
C ASP A 139 14.11 1.94 2.19
N PRO A 140 13.03 1.45 2.82
CA PRO A 140 13.00 1.17 4.25
C PRO A 140 13.81 -0.06 4.68
N VAL A 141 14.20 -0.93 3.75
CA VAL A 141 14.92 -2.18 4.07
C VAL A 141 16.42 -2.02 4.02
N TYR A 142 16.91 -1.11 3.18
CA TYR A 142 18.32 -0.73 3.10
C TYR A 142 18.62 0.66 3.70
N ASN A 143 17.60 1.34 4.21
CA ASN A 143 17.67 2.70 4.74
C ASN A 143 18.32 3.67 3.74
N ILE A 144 17.77 3.71 2.53
CA ILE A 144 18.27 4.56 1.44
C ILE A 144 17.25 5.66 1.16
N SER A 145 17.76 6.86 1.04
CA SER A 145 17.13 8.07 0.52
C SER A 145 18.02 8.61 -0.61
N PHE A 146 17.50 9.49 -1.47
CA PHE A 146 18.28 10.06 -2.58
C PHE A 146 18.31 11.58 -2.53
N PRO A 147 19.05 12.19 -1.57
CA PRO A 147 19.22 13.63 -1.55
C PRO A 147 20.04 14.08 -2.76
N SER A 148 19.71 15.26 -3.27
CA SER A 148 20.44 15.93 -4.35
C SER A 148 21.26 17.09 -3.81
N SER A 149 22.21 17.59 -4.60
CA SER A 149 23.13 18.65 -4.17
C SER A 149 22.47 20.02 -3.98
N ASN A 150 21.26 20.23 -4.51
CA ASN A 150 20.52 21.49 -4.38
C ASN A 150 19.55 21.50 -3.17
N GLY A 151 19.57 20.46 -2.34
CA GLY A 151 18.72 20.35 -1.15
C GLY A 151 17.35 19.70 -1.38
N HIS A 152 17.01 19.31 -2.62
CA HIS A 152 15.83 18.49 -2.91
C HIS A 152 16.16 16.99 -2.88
N TYR A 153 15.15 16.14 -3.01
CA TYR A 153 15.31 14.69 -3.16
C TYR A 153 14.94 14.24 -4.58
N TYR A 154 15.52 13.12 -5.00
CA TYR A 154 15.15 12.45 -6.24
C TYR A 154 13.94 11.53 -6.02
N GLY A 155 12.96 11.62 -6.92
CA GLY A 155 11.82 10.70 -7.00
C GLY A 155 12.12 9.48 -7.86
N ILE A 156 11.12 8.60 -8.05
CA ILE A 156 11.28 7.38 -8.85
C ILE A 156 11.54 7.68 -10.32
N LYS A 157 10.90 8.74 -10.84
CA LYS A 157 11.14 9.17 -12.22
C LYS A 157 12.59 9.56 -12.46
N ASP A 158 13.20 10.32 -11.55
CA ASP A 158 14.60 10.73 -11.67
C ASP A 158 15.55 9.52 -11.64
N LEU A 159 15.27 8.55 -10.76
CA LEU A 159 16.05 7.32 -10.64
C LEU A 159 15.89 6.38 -11.83
N ARG A 160 14.71 6.39 -12.46
CA ARG A 160 14.45 5.66 -13.70
C ARG A 160 15.22 6.25 -14.87
N ASP A 161 15.17 7.58 -14.98
CA ASP A 161 15.76 8.32 -16.10
C ASP A 161 17.29 8.41 -15.96
N ASN A 162 17.83 8.29 -14.75
CA ASN A 162 19.27 8.31 -14.49
C ASN A 162 19.71 7.28 -13.43
N SER A 163 20.14 6.10 -13.90
CA SER A 163 20.61 5.00 -13.05
C SER A 163 21.90 5.31 -12.28
N SER A 164 22.69 6.32 -12.68
CA SER A 164 23.93 6.67 -11.98
C SER A 164 23.69 7.24 -10.58
N ILE A 165 22.49 7.80 -10.31
CA ILE A 165 22.11 8.33 -9.00
C ILE A 165 22.14 7.22 -7.95
N LEU A 166 21.59 6.04 -8.28
CA LEU A 166 21.61 4.89 -7.37
C LEU A 166 23.03 4.47 -7.05
N GLN A 167 23.88 4.28 -8.07
CA GLN A 167 25.24 3.80 -7.85
C GLN A 167 26.05 4.77 -7.00
N ALA A 168 25.99 6.08 -7.31
CA ALA A 168 26.66 7.10 -6.53
C ALA A 168 26.20 7.11 -5.06
N ARG A 169 24.89 6.93 -4.83
CA ARG A 169 24.33 6.87 -3.48
C ARG A 169 24.77 5.62 -2.73
N LEU A 170 24.80 4.45 -3.39
CA LEU A 170 25.30 3.22 -2.77
C LEU A 170 26.77 3.34 -2.38
N ASP A 171 27.62 3.86 -3.27
CA ASP A 171 29.04 4.06 -3.01
C ASP A 171 29.26 4.99 -1.81
N GLU A 172 28.52 6.10 -1.75
CA GLU A 172 28.54 7.04 -0.62
C GLU A 172 28.12 6.37 0.70
N LEU A 173 27.01 5.62 0.70
CA LEU A 173 26.49 4.96 1.90
C LEU A 173 27.41 3.84 2.37
N ILE A 174 27.99 3.06 1.47
CA ILE A 174 28.96 2.01 1.80
C ILE A 174 30.22 2.62 2.41
N LEU A 175 30.71 3.74 1.86
CA LEU A 175 31.86 4.46 2.41
C LEU A 175 31.55 4.99 3.83
N LYS A 176 30.36 5.55 4.05
CA LYS A 176 29.96 6.16 5.34
C LYS A 176 29.61 5.14 6.42
N ARG A 177 28.84 4.09 6.07
CA ARG A 177 28.30 3.10 7.02
C ARG A 177 29.19 1.86 7.16
N GLY A 178 30.11 1.66 6.21
CA GLY A 178 31.07 0.57 6.20
C GLY A 178 30.58 -0.69 5.48
N SER A 179 31.52 -1.57 5.14
CA SER A 179 31.27 -2.78 4.33
C SER A 179 30.46 -3.88 5.02
N ARG A 180 30.19 -3.74 6.33
CA ARG A 180 29.33 -4.65 7.10
C ARG A 180 27.88 -4.18 7.16
N ASP A 181 27.60 -2.95 6.77
CA ASP A 181 26.23 -2.43 6.72
C ASP A 181 25.43 -3.16 5.64
N LYS A 182 24.12 -3.32 5.85
CA LYS A 182 23.23 -4.02 4.92
C LYS A 182 23.24 -3.42 3.52
N VAL A 183 23.48 -2.10 3.39
CA VAL A 183 23.61 -1.41 2.10
C VAL A 183 24.76 -1.95 1.25
N ALA A 184 25.83 -2.46 1.86
CA ALA A 184 26.94 -3.07 1.12
C ALA A 184 26.56 -4.39 0.43
N PHE A 185 25.45 -5.00 0.84
CA PHE A 185 24.87 -6.20 0.25
C PHE A 185 23.68 -5.88 -0.67
N TYR A 186 23.52 -4.61 -1.06
CA TYR A 186 22.54 -4.24 -2.08
C TYR A 186 22.86 -4.98 -3.37
N ARG A 187 21.88 -5.69 -3.92
CA ARG A 187 22.06 -6.49 -5.13
C ARG A 187 22.11 -5.56 -6.35
N GLY A 188 23.30 -5.05 -6.69
CA GLY A 188 23.55 -4.35 -7.96
C GLY A 188 23.75 -5.30 -9.14
N GLY A 189 24.10 -4.76 -10.31
CA GLY A 189 24.41 -5.52 -11.54
C GLY A 189 23.17 -5.98 -12.32
N ALA A 190 23.34 -6.63 -13.48
CA ALA A 190 22.24 -6.90 -14.42
C ALA A 190 20.99 -7.60 -13.83
N ASP A 191 21.18 -8.54 -12.90
CA ASP A 191 20.09 -9.28 -12.23
C ASP A 191 19.71 -8.72 -10.84
N GLY A 192 20.12 -7.47 -10.59
CA GLY A 192 19.98 -6.75 -9.33
C GLY A 192 18.65 -6.02 -9.16
N ILE A 193 18.61 -5.12 -8.19
CA ILE A 193 17.51 -4.19 -7.93
C ILE A 193 17.79 -2.91 -8.72
N HIS A 194 16.86 -2.53 -9.61
CA HIS A 194 17.01 -1.36 -10.48
C HIS A 194 15.77 -0.49 -10.43
N TYR A 195 15.99 0.82 -10.55
CA TYR A 195 14.91 1.81 -10.69
C TYR A 195 14.52 2.04 -12.14
N SER A 196 15.15 1.37 -13.10
CA SER A 196 14.88 1.53 -14.54
C SER A 196 13.55 0.92 -14.99
N TYR A 197 13.00 -0.05 -14.25
CA TYR A 197 11.72 -0.69 -14.54
C TYR A 197 10.77 -0.65 -13.33
N PRO A 198 10.43 0.56 -12.83
CA PRO A 198 9.57 0.71 -11.67
C PRO A 198 8.11 0.56 -12.09
N VAL A 199 7.32 -0.14 -11.27
CA VAL A 199 5.86 -0.12 -11.42
C VAL A 199 5.17 0.00 -10.06
N THR A 200 4.13 0.80 -9.98
CA THR A 200 3.32 0.96 -8.77
C THR A 200 2.23 -0.11 -8.66
N ILE A 201 1.76 -0.63 -9.80
CA ILE A 201 0.73 -1.66 -9.89
C ILE A 201 1.16 -2.69 -10.93
N ASN A 202 1.11 -3.97 -10.56
CA ASN A 202 1.28 -5.05 -11.53
C ASN A 202 -0.02 -5.21 -12.33
N TRP A 203 -0.15 -4.39 -13.38
CA TRP A 203 -1.33 -4.39 -14.24
C TRP A 203 -1.55 -5.76 -14.91
N GLU A 204 -0.49 -6.50 -15.19
CA GLU A 204 -0.55 -7.81 -15.85
C GLU A 204 -0.96 -8.98 -14.93
N LYS A 205 -1.14 -8.74 -13.63
CA LYS A 205 -1.41 -9.80 -12.63
C LYS A 205 -2.67 -10.62 -12.92
N ASN A 206 -3.77 -9.99 -13.30
CA ASN A 206 -5.04 -10.67 -13.60
C ASN A 206 -5.89 -9.91 -14.62
N PHE A 207 -7.00 -10.52 -15.07
CA PHE A 207 -7.87 -9.90 -16.09
C PHE A 207 -8.44 -8.54 -15.67
N LEU A 208 -8.80 -8.38 -14.40
CA LEU A 208 -9.36 -7.13 -13.89
C LEU A 208 -8.31 -6.01 -13.88
N THR A 209 -7.13 -6.28 -13.32
CA THR A 209 -6.03 -5.29 -13.31
C THR A 209 -5.60 -4.94 -14.72
N ARG A 210 -5.53 -5.91 -15.65
CA ARG A 210 -5.20 -5.64 -17.06
C ARG A 210 -6.22 -4.73 -17.73
N SER A 211 -7.51 -4.94 -17.45
CA SER A 211 -8.57 -4.12 -18.01
C SER A 211 -8.51 -2.69 -17.48
N ILE A 212 -8.30 -2.51 -16.18
CA ILE A 212 -8.12 -1.19 -15.56
C ILE A 212 -6.85 -0.51 -16.09
N GLY A 213 -5.74 -1.24 -16.18
CA GLY A 213 -4.47 -0.72 -16.70
C GLY A 213 -4.61 -0.24 -18.14
N LYS A 214 -5.26 -1.02 -19.02
CA LYS A 214 -5.57 -0.60 -20.40
C LYS A 214 -6.39 0.66 -20.48
N PHE A 215 -7.40 0.79 -19.63
CA PHE A 215 -8.20 2.00 -19.55
C PHE A 215 -7.36 3.20 -19.08
N LEU A 216 -6.56 3.04 -18.02
CA LEU A 216 -5.71 4.12 -17.50
C LEU A 216 -4.64 4.58 -18.51
N MET A 217 -4.05 3.66 -19.27
CA MET A 217 -3.11 4.01 -20.35
C MET A 217 -3.71 4.92 -21.43
N TRP A 218 -5.04 5.03 -21.53
CA TRP A 218 -5.68 6.00 -22.42
C TRP A 218 -5.78 7.42 -21.83
N TYR A 219 -5.62 7.57 -20.51
CA TYR A 219 -5.79 8.83 -19.80
C TYR A 219 -4.50 9.37 -19.15
N THR A 220 -3.46 8.55 -19.00
CA THR A 220 -2.16 8.97 -18.46
C THR A 220 -1.02 8.55 -19.38
N ASP A 221 -0.02 9.43 -19.51
CA ASP A 221 1.19 9.16 -20.27
C ASP A 221 2.07 8.08 -19.62
N ASP A 222 1.89 7.84 -18.32
CA ASP A 222 2.66 6.86 -17.57
C ASP A 222 1.79 6.09 -16.57
N ALA A 223 1.09 5.06 -17.07
CA ALA A 223 0.28 4.18 -16.23
C ALA A 223 1.11 3.36 -15.23
N SER A 224 2.42 3.23 -15.44
CA SER A 224 3.31 2.46 -14.56
C SER A 224 3.58 3.16 -13.22
N LEU A 225 3.42 4.48 -13.17
CA LEU A 225 3.67 5.32 -11.99
C LEU A 225 2.38 5.87 -11.34
N VAL A 226 1.21 5.32 -11.67
CA VAL A 226 -0.05 5.75 -11.05
C VAL A 226 -0.10 5.31 -9.60
N TYR A 227 -0.41 6.23 -8.69
CA TYR A 227 -0.47 5.94 -7.27
C TYR A 227 -1.52 4.88 -6.95
N ARG A 228 -1.09 3.80 -6.30
CA ARG A 228 -1.98 2.74 -5.86
C ARG A 228 -2.88 3.20 -4.71
N PRO A 229 -4.20 2.97 -4.79
CA PRO A 229 -5.11 3.28 -3.68
C PRO A 229 -4.75 2.53 -2.39
N ARG A 230 -4.78 3.22 -1.25
CA ARG A 230 -4.44 2.65 0.07
C ARG A 230 -5.24 1.41 0.46
N TRP A 231 -6.50 1.33 0.07
CA TRP A 231 -7.36 0.19 0.40
C TRP A 231 -6.90 -1.12 -0.25
N LEU A 232 -6.01 -1.10 -1.23
CA LEU A 232 -5.37 -2.31 -1.77
C LEU A 232 -4.21 -2.82 -0.90
N GLU A 233 -3.60 -1.95 -0.08
CA GLU A 233 -2.43 -2.27 0.74
C GLU A 233 -2.74 -2.54 2.20
N ASP A 234 -3.92 -2.12 2.66
CA ASP A 234 -4.38 -2.28 4.03
C ASP A 234 -5.50 -3.33 4.15
N PRO A 235 -5.21 -4.50 4.75
CA PRO A 235 -6.18 -5.59 4.90
C PRO A 235 -7.46 -5.21 5.63
N LYS A 236 -7.38 -4.36 6.66
CA LYS A 236 -8.55 -3.98 7.46
C LYS A 236 -9.42 -3.01 6.68
N LEU A 237 -8.80 -2.04 6.00
CA LEU A 237 -9.54 -1.11 5.15
C LEU A 237 -10.25 -1.85 4.00
N LEU A 238 -9.55 -2.76 3.32
CA LEU A 238 -10.14 -3.60 2.26
C LEU A 238 -11.36 -4.37 2.79
N MET A 239 -11.20 -5.07 3.90
CA MET A 239 -12.25 -5.92 4.47
C MET A 239 -13.45 -5.09 4.93
N SER A 240 -13.20 -3.94 5.58
CA SER A 240 -14.29 -3.03 5.99
C SER A 240 -15.09 -2.53 4.79
N GLY A 241 -14.42 -2.18 3.68
CA GLY A 241 -15.06 -1.78 2.43
C GLY A 241 -15.90 -2.90 1.80
N VAL A 242 -15.34 -4.11 1.71
CA VAL A 242 -16.05 -5.29 1.17
C VAL A 242 -17.30 -5.60 2.00
N LEU A 243 -17.20 -5.62 3.32
CA LEU A 243 -18.33 -5.85 4.21
C LEU A 243 -19.39 -4.75 4.12
N GLY A 244 -18.96 -3.50 3.94
CA GLY A 244 -19.86 -2.37 3.68
C GLY A 244 -20.66 -2.55 2.39
N VAL A 245 -20.00 -2.93 1.29
CA VAL A 245 -20.66 -3.22 0.01
C VAL A 245 -21.64 -4.37 0.13
N ILE A 246 -21.25 -5.46 0.80
CA ILE A 246 -22.12 -6.62 1.06
C ILE A 246 -23.37 -6.21 1.86
N SER A 247 -23.20 -5.39 2.91
CA SER A 247 -24.29 -4.89 3.73
C SER A 247 -25.29 -4.07 2.90
N ILE A 248 -24.79 -3.11 2.11
CA ILE A 248 -25.62 -2.27 1.23
C ILE A 248 -26.38 -3.13 0.21
N PHE A 249 -25.70 -4.05 -0.47
CA PHE A 249 -26.33 -4.91 -1.45
C PHE A 249 -27.42 -5.81 -0.83
N SER A 250 -27.13 -6.39 0.34
CA SER A 250 -28.09 -7.23 1.07
C SER A 250 -29.32 -6.45 1.51
N PHE A 251 -29.13 -5.19 1.93
CA PHE A 251 -30.22 -4.28 2.25
C PHE A 251 -31.06 -3.92 1.02
N LEU A 252 -30.44 -3.64 -0.12
CA LEU A 252 -31.15 -3.37 -1.38
C LEU A 252 -31.98 -4.57 -1.85
N VAL A 253 -31.42 -5.78 -1.81
CA VAL A 253 -32.15 -7.02 -2.13
C VAL A 253 -33.36 -7.17 -1.20
N PHE A 254 -33.18 -6.96 0.09
CA PHE A 254 -34.27 -6.99 1.07
C PHE A 254 -35.37 -5.97 0.71
N LEU A 255 -35.00 -4.72 0.42
CA LEU A 255 -35.93 -3.66 0.06
C LEU A 255 -36.72 -3.99 -1.22
N VAL A 256 -36.05 -4.50 -2.26
CA VAL A 256 -36.69 -4.97 -3.50
C VAL A 256 -37.70 -6.10 -3.19
N THR A 257 -37.36 -7.04 -2.32
CA THR A 257 -38.28 -8.14 -1.98
C THR A 257 -39.50 -7.73 -1.14
N ILE A 258 -39.44 -6.57 -0.48
CA ILE A 258 -40.58 -5.98 0.24
C ILE A 258 -41.44 -5.17 -0.71
N LEU A 259 -40.82 -4.35 -1.56
CA LEU A 259 -41.52 -3.39 -2.42
C LEU A 259 -42.14 -4.03 -3.66
N LEU A 260 -41.57 -5.13 -4.19
CA LEU A 260 -42.16 -5.81 -5.33
C LEU A 260 -43.45 -6.53 -4.90
N PRO A 261 -44.62 -6.17 -5.50
CA PRO A 261 -45.87 -6.81 -5.18
C PRO A 261 -45.78 -8.30 -5.51
N HIS A 262 -46.31 -9.14 -4.60
CA HIS A 262 -46.43 -10.56 -4.89
C HIS A 262 -47.24 -10.73 -6.19
N PRO A 263 -46.72 -11.45 -7.20
CA PRO A 263 -47.50 -11.72 -8.39
C PRO A 263 -48.79 -12.40 -7.95
N LYS A 264 -49.94 -11.74 -8.19
CA LYS A 264 -51.25 -12.32 -7.91
C LYS A 264 -51.32 -13.61 -8.71
N VAL A 265 -51.39 -14.75 -8.03
CA VAL A 265 -51.65 -16.03 -8.69
C VAL A 265 -53.04 -15.91 -9.31
N ILE A 266 -53.09 -15.72 -10.63
CA ILE A 266 -54.35 -15.76 -11.38
C ILE A 266 -54.82 -17.21 -11.32
N THR A 267 -55.76 -17.49 -10.44
CA THR A 267 -56.45 -18.77 -10.40
C THR A 267 -57.52 -18.72 -11.49
N ASN A 268 -57.28 -19.40 -12.62
CA ASN A 268 -58.33 -19.64 -13.60
C ASN A 268 -59.39 -20.54 -12.94
N ARG A 269 -60.56 -19.97 -12.66
CA ARG A 269 -61.79 -20.70 -12.39
C ARG A 269 -62.66 -20.70 -13.63
#